data_AF-A0A9E3KYJ9-F1
#
_entry.id   AF-A0A9E3KYJ9-F1
#
_cell.length_a   1.000
_cell.length_b   1.000
_cell.length_c   1.000
_cell.angle_alpha   90.00
_cell.angle_beta   90.00
_cell.angle_gamma   90.00
#
_symmetry.space_group_name_H-M   'P 1'
#
loop_
_entity.id
_entity.type
_entity.pdbx_description
1 polymer ?
#
loop_
_entity_poly.entity_id
_entity_poly.type
_entity_poly.pdbx_seq_one_letter_code
_entity_poly.pdbx_strand_id
1 'polypeptide(L)'
;MSETDLHTEDRASQTLTDQIADAGQQAKERAGQAFRASADTARERFKEAADAASDVASEAADQIQEQARKQQHAGADFVDRLAKNIREASRAFEGDAPFAARSINSAAGYVEDAADKLRDGTLGDLIEGARDFARRQPTAFLGLSVLAGFAVIRLLKASDEDSATEDDGHE
;
A
#
# COMPACT_ATOMS: atom_id res chain seq x y z
N MET A 1 -6.97 61.74 17.02
CA MET A 1 -7.25 60.80 18.12
C MET A 1 -7.46 59.43 17.51
N SER A 2 -6.39 58.79 17.03
CA SER A 2 -6.37 57.46 16.42
C SER A 2 -4.94 56.93 16.53
N GLU A 3 -4.69 55.88 17.32
CA GLU A 3 -3.45 55.09 17.18
C GLU A 3 -3.44 53.72 17.90
N THR A 4 -4.59 53.18 18.36
CA THR A 4 -4.56 52.04 19.30
C THR A 4 -5.16 50.70 18.85
N ASP A 5 -5.58 50.53 17.59
CA ASP A 5 -6.31 49.30 17.18
C ASP A 5 -5.55 48.32 16.26
N LEU A 6 -4.29 48.56 15.90
CA LEU A 6 -3.54 47.67 14.98
C LEU A 6 -2.59 46.65 15.66
N HIS A 7 -2.47 46.64 16.99
CA HIS A 7 -1.47 45.84 17.71
C HIS A 7 -2.04 44.65 18.51
N THR A 8 -3.37 44.48 18.55
CA THR A 8 -4.04 43.48 19.39
C THR A 8 -4.31 42.16 18.66
N GLU A 9 -4.49 42.18 17.34
CA GLU A 9 -4.77 40.98 16.54
C GLU A 9 -3.56 40.04 16.41
N ASP A 10 -2.34 40.59 16.29
CA ASP A 10 -1.10 39.80 16.09
C ASP A 10 -0.73 38.94 17.32
N ARG A 11 -0.97 39.45 18.53
CA ARG A 11 -0.69 38.73 19.79
C ARG A 11 -1.69 37.62 20.09
N ALA A 12 -2.96 37.80 19.70
CA ALA A 12 -3.97 36.78 19.88
C ALA A 12 -3.68 35.53 19.02
N SER A 13 -3.20 35.74 17.78
CA SER A 13 -2.82 34.66 16.87
C SER A 13 -1.54 33.93 17.30
N GLN A 14 -0.55 34.63 17.86
CA GLN A 14 0.67 34.02 18.42
C GLN A 14 0.34 33.13 19.63
N THR A 15 -0.45 33.64 20.57
CA THR A 15 -0.82 32.90 21.80
C THR A 15 -1.67 31.67 21.50
N LEU A 16 -2.51 31.71 20.46
CA LEU A 16 -3.28 30.55 19.99
C LEU A 16 -2.39 29.51 19.31
N THR A 17 -1.41 29.95 18.52
CA THR A 17 -0.46 29.07 17.83
C THR A 17 0.43 28.31 18.82
N ASP A 18 0.90 28.97 19.88
CA ASP A 18 1.71 28.33 20.94
C ASP A 18 0.91 27.27 21.71
N GLN A 19 -0.34 27.56 22.07
CA GLN A 19 -1.21 26.59 22.74
C GLN A 19 -1.48 25.34 21.89
N ILE A 20 -1.65 25.52 20.58
CA ILE A 20 -1.84 24.42 19.64
C ILE A 20 -0.54 23.61 19.50
N ALA A 21 0.63 24.27 19.49
CA ALA A 21 1.92 23.60 19.45
C ALA A 21 2.16 22.75 20.70
N ASP A 22 1.88 23.28 21.89
CA ASP A 22 2.03 22.55 23.17
C ASP A 22 1.05 21.38 23.29
N ALA A 23 -0.20 21.57 22.88
CA ALA A 23 -1.20 20.50 22.86
C ALA A 23 -0.79 19.39 21.86
N GLY A 24 -0.26 19.77 20.70
CA GLY A 24 0.23 18.84 19.68
C GLY A 24 1.45 18.03 20.15
N GLN A 25 2.38 18.67 20.87
CA GLN A 25 3.53 17.96 21.45
C GLN A 25 3.10 16.95 22.51
N GLN A 26 2.23 17.34 23.44
CA GLN A 26 1.72 16.41 24.46
C GLN A 26 0.93 15.24 23.86
N ALA A 27 0.12 15.49 22.82
CA ALA A 27 -0.59 14.43 22.10
C ALA A 27 0.38 13.46 21.42
N LYS A 28 1.43 13.99 20.77
CA LYS A 28 2.48 13.19 20.12
C LYS A 28 3.27 12.36 21.12
N GLU A 29 3.55 12.88 22.32
CA GLU A 29 4.23 12.15 23.39
C GLU A 29 3.37 11.02 23.95
N ARG A 30 2.09 11.29 24.25
CA ARG A 30 1.16 10.26 24.74
C ARG A 30 0.91 9.19 23.69
N ALA A 31 0.70 9.59 22.44
CA ALA A 31 0.59 8.67 21.32
C ALA A 31 1.87 7.85 21.14
N GLY A 32 3.05 8.47 21.26
CA GLY A 32 4.33 7.78 21.19
C GLY A 32 4.53 6.75 22.31
N GLN A 33 4.10 7.04 23.53
CA GLN A 33 4.18 6.12 24.66
C GLN A 33 3.20 4.94 24.51
N ALA A 34 1.95 5.22 24.16
CA ALA A 34 0.95 4.18 23.89
C ALA A 34 1.38 3.30 22.71
N PHE A 35 1.88 3.92 21.63
CA PHE A 35 2.37 3.21 20.47
C PHE A 35 3.58 2.33 20.80
N ARG A 36 4.51 2.78 21.65
CA ARG A 36 5.64 1.94 22.09
C ARG A 36 5.18 0.71 22.88
N ALA A 37 4.30 0.91 23.87
CA ALA A 37 3.77 -0.19 24.68
C ALA A 37 3.00 -1.21 23.82
N SER A 38 2.15 -0.74 22.90
CA SER A 38 1.45 -1.61 21.97
C SER A 38 2.38 -2.23 20.93
N ALA A 39 3.42 -1.52 20.48
CA ALA A 39 4.38 -2.02 19.50
C ALA A 39 5.21 -3.17 20.05
N ASP A 40 5.54 -3.17 21.35
CA ASP A 40 6.33 -4.26 21.93
C ASP A 40 5.52 -5.56 22.02
N THR A 41 4.28 -5.49 22.51
CA THR A 41 3.37 -6.64 22.49
C THR A 41 3.03 -7.08 21.06
N ALA A 42 2.77 -6.13 20.16
CA ALA A 42 2.49 -6.43 18.76
C ALA A 42 3.70 -7.08 18.08
N ARG A 43 4.94 -6.65 18.37
CA ARG A 43 6.16 -7.25 17.82
C ARG A 43 6.32 -8.71 18.23
N GLU A 44 6.04 -9.05 19.48
CA GLU A 44 6.13 -10.45 19.94
C GLU A 44 5.10 -11.33 19.24
N ARG A 45 3.84 -10.89 19.20
CA ARG A 45 2.78 -11.62 18.48
C ARG A 45 3.03 -11.70 16.97
N PHE A 46 3.57 -10.63 16.40
CA PHE A 46 3.88 -10.57 14.99
C PHE A 46 5.06 -11.49 14.65
N LYS A 47 6.07 -11.61 15.52
CA LYS A 47 7.17 -12.58 15.33
C LYS A 47 6.64 -14.01 15.32
N GLU A 48 5.86 -14.38 16.32
CA GLU A 48 5.27 -15.73 16.41
C GLU A 48 4.40 -16.05 15.17
N ALA A 49 3.56 -15.10 14.75
CA ALA A 49 2.74 -15.24 13.54
C ALA A 49 3.58 -15.26 12.25
N ALA A 50 4.64 -14.45 12.18
CA ALA A 50 5.53 -14.38 11.02
C ALA A 50 6.35 -15.66 10.86
N ASP A 51 6.81 -16.25 11.95
CA ASP A 51 7.55 -17.52 11.94
C ASP A 51 6.64 -18.66 11.43
N ALA A 52 5.43 -18.78 11.97
CA ALA A 52 4.44 -19.76 11.51
C ALA A 52 4.03 -19.55 10.03
N ALA A 53 3.85 -18.28 9.62
CA ALA A 53 3.53 -17.95 8.24
C ALA A 53 4.70 -18.22 7.29
N SER A 54 5.95 -18.03 7.74
CA SER A 54 7.15 -18.24 6.93
C SER A 54 7.34 -19.71 6.56
N ASP A 55 7.07 -20.63 7.48
CA ASP A 55 7.18 -22.06 7.23
C ASP A 55 6.18 -22.52 6.17
N VAL A 56 4.90 -22.12 6.33
CA VAL A 56 3.84 -22.42 5.35
C VAL A 56 4.10 -21.76 4.00
N ALA A 57 4.56 -20.50 4.01
CA ALA A 57 4.86 -19.77 2.79
C ALA A 57 6.03 -20.39 2.02
N SER A 58 7.04 -20.94 2.70
CA SER A 58 8.19 -21.57 2.05
C SER A 58 7.77 -22.81 1.26
N GLU A 59 6.95 -23.68 1.85
CA GLU A 59 6.43 -24.89 1.19
C GLU A 59 5.47 -24.57 0.01
N ALA A 60 4.67 -23.52 0.15
CA ALA A 60 3.82 -23.04 -0.94
C ALA A 60 4.62 -22.36 -2.05
N ALA A 61 5.66 -21.59 -1.70
CA ALA A 61 6.47 -20.83 -2.65
C ALA A 61 7.19 -21.74 -3.65
N ASP A 62 7.71 -22.88 -3.21
CA ASP A 62 8.38 -23.83 -4.09
C ASP A 62 7.44 -24.38 -5.17
N GLN A 63 6.21 -24.75 -4.77
CA GLN A 63 5.18 -25.26 -5.69
C GLN A 63 4.68 -24.17 -6.66
N ILE A 64 4.53 -22.95 -6.17
CA ILE A 64 4.12 -21.80 -6.99
C ILE A 64 5.23 -21.43 -7.97
N GLN A 65 6.49 -21.50 -7.56
CA GLN A 65 7.62 -21.13 -8.41
C GLN A 65 7.69 -21.98 -9.67
N GLU A 66 7.46 -23.29 -9.58
CA GLU A 66 7.47 -24.18 -10.74
C GLU A 66 6.33 -23.89 -11.72
N GLN A 67 5.15 -23.54 -11.22
CA GLN A 67 3.99 -23.16 -12.03
C GLN A 67 4.15 -21.76 -12.63
N ALA A 68 4.68 -20.81 -11.86
CA ALA A 68 4.89 -19.43 -12.27
C ALA A 68 5.86 -19.35 -13.45
N ARG A 69 6.95 -20.14 -13.47
CA ARG A 69 7.88 -20.20 -14.62
C ARG A 69 7.18 -20.51 -15.94
N LYS A 70 6.12 -21.33 -15.92
CA LYS A 70 5.36 -21.70 -17.13
C LYS A 70 4.46 -20.57 -17.63
N GLN A 71 4.04 -19.66 -16.75
CA GLN A 71 3.10 -18.57 -17.05
C GLN A 71 3.76 -17.18 -17.00
N GLN A 72 5.06 -17.13 -16.74
CA GLN A 72 5.85 -15.93 -16.49
C GLN A 72 5.74 -14.90 -17.62
N HIS A 73 5.93 -15.33 -18.86
CA HIS A 73 5.82 -14.44 -20.03
C HIS A 73 4.40 -13.87 -20.20
N ALA A 74 3.37 -14.70 -20.05
CA ALA A 74 1.98 -14.24 -20.17
C ALA A 74 1.62 -13.23 -19.07
N GLY A 75 2.12 -13.44 -17.85
CA GLY A 75 2.00 -12.49 -16.75
C GLY A 75 2.72 -11.18 -17.03
N ALA A 76 3.98 -11.23 -17.48
CA ALA A 76 4.76 -10.05 -17.84
C ALA A 76 4.06 -9.22 -18.93
N ASP A 77 3.55 -9.86 -19.99
CA ASP A 77 2.83 -9.18 -21.07
C ASP A 77 1.53 -8.52 -20.58
N PHE A 78 0.84 -9.14 -19.62
CA PHE A 78 -0.34 -8.53 -19.01
C PHE A 78 0.03 -7.28 -18.20
N VAL A 79 1.08 -7.35 -17.38
CA VAL A 79 1.53 -6.23 -16.55
C VAL A 79 2.07 -5.08 -17.42
N ASP A 80 2.81 -5.37 -18.49
CA ASP A 80 3.26 -4.37 -19.47
C ASP A 80 2.08 -3.67 -20.16
N ARG A 81 1.05 -4.42 -20.58
CA ARG A 81 -0.18 -3.84 -21.13
C ARG A 81 -0.88 -2.93 -20.10
N LEU A 82 -0.91 -3.33 -18.83
CA LEU A 82 -1.46 -2.51 -17.77
C LEU A 82 -0.66 -1.20 -17.58
N ALA A 83 0.67 -1.27 -17.56
CA ALA A 83 1.53 -0.09 -17.49
C ALA A 83 1.24 0.90 -18.62
N LYS A 84 1.11 0.38 -19.85
CA LYS A 84 0.73 1.18 -21.04
C LYS A 84 -0.63 1.84 -20.87
N ASN A 85 -1.63 1.13 -20.37
CA ASN A 85 -2.97 1.70 -20.12
C ASN A 85 -2.94 2.80 -19.04
N ILE A 86 -2.17 2.61 -17.96
CA ILE A 86 -1.99 3.63 -16.91
C ILE A 86 -1.29 4.87 -17.49
N ARG A 87 -0.26 4.67 -18.31
CA ARG A 87 0.45 5.76 -18.98
C ARG A 87 -0.47 6.52 -19.93
N GLU A 88 -1.32 5.83 -20.67
CA GLU A 88 -2.32 6.44 -21.53
C GLU A 88 -3.33 7.27 -20.72
N ALA A 89 -3.82 6.73 -19.60
CA ALA A 89 -4.69 7.48 -18.69
C ALA A 89 -4.01 8.74 -18.12
N SER A 90 -2.69 8.71 -17.90
CA SER A 90 -1.96 9.90 -17.43
C SER A 90 -2.05 11.08 -18.41
N ARG A 91 -2.12 10.81 -19.72
CA ARG A 91 -2.27 11.84 -20.76
C ARG A 91 -3.58 12.59 -20.62
N ALA A 92 -4.64 11.93 -20.14
CA ALA A 92 -5.93 12.56 -19.90
C ALA A 92 -5.88 13.68 -18.84
N PHE A 93 -4.88 13.64 -17.95
CA PHE A 93 -4.70 14.62 -16.88
C PHE A 93 -3.63 15.68 -17.19
N GLU A 94 -2.99 15.62 -18.36
CA GLU A 94 -1.84 16.46 -18.68
C GLU A 94 -2.23 17.95 -18.82
N GLY A 95 -3.47 18.23 -19.25
CA GLY A 95 -4.02 19.58 -19.34
C GLY A 95 -4.52 20.15 -18.01
N ASP A 96 -5.30 19.37 -17.25
CA ASP A 96 -6.01 19.86 -16.07
C ASP A 96 -5.21 19.70 -14.76
N ALA A 97 -4.39 18.64 -14.67
CA ALA A 97 -3.64 18.32 -13.47
C ALA A 97 -2.24 17.77 -13.82
N PRO A 98 -1.29 18.62 -14.26
CA PRO A 98 0.05 18.19 -14.67
C PRO A 98 0.82 17.43 -13.57
N PHE A 99 0.56 17.74 -12.30
CA PHE A 99 1.13 17.00 -11.17
C PHE A 99 0.58 15.57 -11.06
N ALA A 100 -0.73 15.39 -11.29
CA ALA A 100 -1.36 14.08 -11.30
C ALA A 100 -0.87 13.26 -12.50
N ALA A 101 -0.80 13.86 -13.69
CA ALA A 101 -0.24 13.23 -14.89
C ALA A 101 1.17 12.70 -14.63
N ARG A 102 2.08 13.52 -14.07
CA ARG A 102 3.44 13.08 -13.70
C ARG A 102 3.45 11.94 -12.69
N SER A 103 2.58 11.99 -11.68
CA SER A 103 2.49 10.95 -10.65
C SER A 103 2.01 9.62 -11.24
N ILE A 104 0.96 9.64 -12.06
CA ILE A 104 0.42 8.45 -12.74
C ILE A 104 1.44 7.89 -13.73
N ASN A 105 2.12 8.75 -14.48
CA ASN A 105 3.18 8.37 -15.41
C ASN A 105 4.37 7.72 -14.68
N SER A 106 4.69 8.20 -13.47
CA SER A 106 5.71 7.58 -12.61
C SER A 106 5.27 6.22 -12.11
N ALA A 107 4.00 6.09 -11.70
CA ALA A 107 3.39 4.81 -11.32
C ALA A 107 3.46 3.79 -12.46
N ALA A 108 3.14 4.20 -13.70
CA ALA A 108 3.27 3.35 -14.87
C ALA A 108 4.69 2.83 -15.07
N GLY A 109 5.71 3.66 -14.83
CA GLY A 109 7.12 3.25 -14.90
C GLY A 109 7.46 2.14 -13.89
N TYR A 110 6.96 2.23 -12.65
CA TYR A 110 7.17 1.16 -11.67
C TYR A 110 6.48 -0.16 -12.05
N VAL A 111 5.33 -0.10 -12.74
CA VAL A 111 4.62 -1.29 -13.23
C VAL A 111 5.35 -1.92 -14.41
N GLU A 112 5.90 -1.10 -15.31
CA GLU A 112 6.74 -1.54 -16.43
C GLU A 112 8.02 -2.22 -15.93
N ASP A 113 8.73 -1.61 -14.98
CA ASP A 113 9.89 -2.21 -14.32
C ASP A 113 9.55 -3.56 -13.65
N ALA A 114 8.33 -3.69 -13.10
CA ALA A 114 7.86 -4.93 -12.52
C ALA A 114 7.57 -5.99 -13.59
N ALA A 115 7.06 -5.62 -14.77
CA ALA A 115 6.88 -6.53 -15.89
C ALA A 115 8.22 -7.09 -16.40
N ASP A 116 9.24 -6.23 -16.49
CA ASP A 116 10.59 -6.65 -16.90
C ASP A 116 11.22 -7.60 -15.87
N LYS A 117 11.12 -7.26 -14.57
CA LYS A 117 11.56 -8.16 -13.49
C LYS A 117 10.77 -9.47 -13.47
N LEU A 118 9.49 -9.43 -13.79
CA LEU A 118 8.66 -10.63 -13.89
C LEU A 118 9.07 -11.47 -15.10
N ARG A 119 9.48 -10.88 -16.22
CA ARG A 119 9.91 -11.63 -17.42
C ARG A 119 11.23 -12.36 -17.23
N ASP A 120 12.18 -11.73 -16.55
CA ASP A 120 13.57 -12.20 -16.49
C ASP A 120 14.00 -12.70 -15.11
N GLY A 121 13.20 -12.45 -14.07
CA GLY A 121 13.52 -12.75 -12.67
C GLY A 121 12.90 -14.06 -12.14
N THR A 122 13.42 -14.52 -11.00
CA THR A 122 12.83 -15.61 -10.23
C THR A 122 11.82 -15.07 -9.21
N LEU A 123 11.01 -15.96 -8.62
CA LEU A 123 10.13 -15.59 -7.51
C LEU A 123 10.90 -14.94 -6.34
N GLY A 124 12.14 -15.39 -6.08
CA GLY A 124 13.01 -14.80 -5.06
C GLY A 124 13.38 -13.35 -5.37
N ASP A 125 13.66 -13.02 -6.63
CA ASP A 125 13.99 -11.65 -7.06
C ASP A 125 12.79 -10.71 -6.91
N LEU A 126 11.57 -11.21 -7.15
CA LEU A 126 10.35 -10.46 -6.94
C LEU A 126 10.10 -10.16 -5.45
N ILE A 127 10.34 -11.15 -4.58
CA ILE A 127 10.23 -10.99 -3.12
C ILE A 127 11.26 -9.97 -2.60
N GLU A 128 12.51 -10.07 -3.05
CA GLU A 128 13.54 -9.10 -2.65
C GLU A 128 13.21 -7.69 -3.15
N GLY A 129 12.69 -7.57 -4.38
CA GLY A 129 12.21 -6.31 -4.93
C GLY A 129 11.07 -5.70 -4.09
N ALA A 130 10.12 -6.51 -3.64
CA ALA A 130 9.04 -6.07 -2.75
C ALA A 130 9.57 -5.61 -1.38
N ARG A 131 10.56 -6.32 -0.83
CA ARG A 131 11.24 -5.96 0.43
C ARG A 131 11.96 -4.62 0.31
N ASP A 132 12.68 -4.40 -0.78
CA ASP A 132 13.36 -3.13 -1.04
C ASP A 132 12.36 -1.98 -1.23
N PHE A 133 11.26 -2.22 -1.93
CA PHE A 133 10.17 -1.25 -2.04
C PHE A 133 9.59 -0.89 -0.66
N ALA A 134 9.33 -1.89 0.19
CA ALA A 134 8.80 -1.68 1.54
C ALA A 134 9.73 -0.81 2.40
N ARG A 135 11.04 -1.01 2.30
CA ARG A 135 12.04 -0.19 3.01
C ARG A 135 12.11 1.24 2.48
N ARG A 136 11.97 1.41 1.17
CA ARG A 136 12.13 2.71 0.50
C ARG A 136 10.86 3.57 0.55
N GLN A 137 9.69 2.95 0.58
CA GLN A 137 8.39 3.60 0.54
C GLN A 137 7.42 2.93 1.54
N PRO A 138 7.66 3.04 2.86
CA PRO A 138 6.87 2.34 3.87
C PRO A 138 5.37 2.70 3.82
N THR A 139 5.04 3.97 3.56
CA THR A 139 3.64 4.43 3.46
C THR A 139 2.91 3.81 2.27
N ALA A 140 3.55 3.76 1.09
CA ALA A 140 2.95 3.15 -0.09
C ALA A 140 2.76 1.64 0.09
N PHE A 141 3.75 0.97 0.68
CA PHE A 141 3.68 -0.45 0.98
C PHE A 141 2.51 -0.77 1.93
N LEU A 142 2.34 -0.01 3.01
CA LEU A 142 1.21 -0.18 3.93
C LEU A 142 -0.13 0.02 3.22
N GLY A 143 -0.27 1.07 2.40
CA GLY A 143 -1.48 1.32 1.62
C GLY A 143 -1.81 0.15 0.67
N LEU A 144 -0.83 -0.33 -0.08
CA LEU A 144 -1.00 -1.48 -0.96
C LEU A 144 -1.32 -2.77 -0.20
N SER A 145 -0.72 -2.98 0.98
CA SER A 145 -0.96 -4.16 1.81
C SER A 145 -2.40 -4.21 2.32
N VAL A 146 -2.95 -3.06 2.73
CA VAL A 146 -4.37 -2.97 3.13
C VAL A 146 -5.28 -3.27 1.94
N LEU A 147 -4.99 -2.70 0.77
CA LEU A 147 -5.77 -2.97 -0.45
C LEU A 147 -5.71 -4.45 -0.84
N ALA A 148 -4.54 -5.08 -0.78
CA ALA A 148 -4.35 -6.49 -1.08
C ALA A 148 -5.11 -7.38 -0.08
N GLY A 149 -5.03 -7.09 1.22
CA GLY A 149 -5.78 -7.81 2.24
C GLY A 149 -7.29 -7.72 2.03
N PHE A 150 -7.81 -6.53 1.68
CA PHE A 150 -9.22 -6.36 1.33
C PHE A 150 -9.59 -7.13 0.07
N ALA A 151 -8.75 -7.12 -0.97
CA ALA A 151 -9.00 -7.84 -2.21
C ALA A 151 -9.12 -9.35 -1.97
N VAL A 152 -8.26 -9.93 -1.13
CA VAL A 152 -8.34 -11.34 -0.74
C VAL A 152 -9.67 -11.63 -0.04
N ILE A 153 -10.07 -10.83 0.95
CA ILE A 153 -11.36 -11.00 1.65
C ILE A 153 -12.53 -10.90 0.67
N ARG A 154 -12.48 -9.93 -0.24
CA ARG A 154 -13.52 -9.71 -1.23
C ARG A 154 -13.64 -10.88 -2.21
N LEU A 155 -12.52 -11.49 -2.59
CA LEU A 155 -12.49 -12.67 -3.44
C LEU A 155 -13.10 -13.89 -2.73
N LEU A 156 -12.69 -14.15 -1.49
CA LEU A 156 -13.25 -15.24 -0.68
C LEU A 156 -14.77 -15.11 -0.56
N LYS A 157 -15.27 -13.91 -0.24
CA LYS A 157 -16.71 -13.64 -0.19
C LYS A 157 -17.41 -13.79 -1.55
N ALA A 158 -16.73 -13.49 -2.66
CA ALA A 158 -17.30 -13.71 -3.98
C ALA A 158 -17.47 -15.20 -4.29
N SER A 159 -16.54 -16.04 -3.82
CA SER A 159 -16.58 -17.49 -4.05
C SER A 159 -17.70 -18.20 -3.25
N ASP A 160 -18.06 -17.71 -2.07
CA ASP A 160 -19.19 -18.26 -1.30
C ASP A 160 -20.55 -18.02 -2.00
N GLU A 161 -20.70 -16.91 -2.71
CA GLU A 161 -21.94 -16.57 -3.43
C GLU A 161 -22.19 -17.43 -4.69
N ASP A 162 -21.17 -18.08 -5.26
CA ASP A 162 -21.31 -19.02 -6.39
C ASP A 162 -21.79 -20.42 -5.96
N SER A 163 -21.76 -20.73 -4.66
CA SER A 163 -22.06 -22.08 -4.13
C SER A 163 -23.55 -22.33 -3.84
N ALA A 164 -24.41 -21.31 -3.97
CA ALA A 164 -25.81 -21.35 -3.52
C ALA A 164 -26.86 -21.55 -4.64
N THR A 165 -26.44 -21.93 -5.86
CA THR A 165 -27.36 -22.17 -7.00
C THR A 165 -27.54 -23.66 -7.34
N GLU A 166 -26.97 -24.57 -6.55
CA GLU A 166 -26.96 -26.00 -6.86
C GLU A 166 -27.68 -26.84 -5.78
N ASP A 167 -28.91 -26.45 -5.42
CA ASP A 167 -29.84 -27.29 -4.64
C ASP A 167 -31.30 -26.80 -4.82
N ASP A 168 -31.82 -26.82 -6.05
CA ASP A 168 -33.28 -26.79 -6.28
C ASP A 168 -33.57 -27.53 -7.59
N GLY A 169 -33.44 -28.86 -7.51
CA GLY A 169 -33.48 -29.72 -8.68
C GLY A 169 -33.71 -31.19 -8.34
N HIS A 170 -34.66 -31.47 -7.45
CA HIS A 170 -35.22 -32.82 -7.33
C HIS A 170 -36.75 -32.76 -7.28
N GLU A 171 -37.33 -33.39 -8.30
CA GLU A 171 -38.75 -33.56 -8.68
C GLU A 171 -39.61 -34.30 -7.64
#